data_AF-F4N2L5-F1
#
_entry.id   AF-F4N2L5-F1
#
_cell.length_a   1.000
_cell.length_b   1.000
_cell.length_c   1.000
_cell.angle_alpha   90.00
_cell.angle_beta   90.00
_cell.angle_gamma   90.00
#
_symmetry.space_group_name_H-M   'P 1'
#
loop_
_entity.id
_entity.type
_entity.pdbx_description
1 polymer ?
#
loop_
_entity_poly.entity_id
_entity_poly.type
_entity_poly.pdbx_seq_one_letter_code
_entity_poly.pdbx_strand_id
1 'polypeptide(L)'
;MLPFGQLTQAENEQLSASLQQHPRQWQENLSRLLANASYRWILLDIPAGDSAFTRQALALADQTLILIHADASCHIRLHQQNLPASCHFLLNQFSASSRLQQDLHQLWLQSLNSLLPIFIHRDEAMAEALAAKQPLGEYSAQSLAAEEMMTLANWCLINAAESGL
;
A
#
# COMPACT_ATOMS: atom_id res chain seq x y z
N MET A 1 11.86 -19.67 -14.34
CA MET A 1 12.07 -18.75 -13.20
C MET A 1 12.37 -17.39 -13.77
N LEU A 2 11.66 -16.33 -13.34
CA LEU A 2 12.02 -14.95 -13.67
C LEU A 2 13.15 -14.51 -12.71
N PRO A 3 14.37 -14.22 -13.19
CA PRO A 3 15.42 -13.70 -12.34
C PRO A 3 15.04 -12.27 -11.91
N PHE A 4 14.90 -12.06 -10.60
CA PHE A 4 14.60 -10.77 -9.97
C PHE A 4 13.29 -10.09 -10.39
N GLY A 5 12.37 -10.81 -11.06
CA GLY A 5 11.08 -10.25 -11.47
C GLY A 5 11.15 -9.18 -12.58
N GLN A 6 12.27 -9.06 -13.29
CA GLN A 6 12.36 -8.14 -14.43
C GLN A 6 11.69 -8.75 -15.66
N LEU A 7 10.63 -8.12 -16.13
CA LEU A 7 10.00 -8.43 -17.42
C LEU A 7 10.65 -7.56 -18.50
N THR A 8 10.95 -8.17 -19.64
CA THR A 8 11.26 -7.42 -20.86
C THR A 8 10.06 -6.57 -21.28
N GLN A 9 10.28 -5.55 -22.11
CA GLN A 9 9.18 -4.72 -22.62
C GLN A 9 8.12 -5.58 -23.34
N ALA A 10 8.54 -6.55 -24.15
CA ALA A 10 7.64 -7.46 -24.85
C ALA A 10 6.81 -8.32 -23.88
N GLU A 11 7.43 -8.85 -22.82
CA GLU A 11 6.71 -9.62 -21.79
C GLU A 11 5.72 -8.74 -21.02
N ASN A 12 6.07 -7.46 -20.78
CA ASN A 12 5.20 -6.51 -20.10
C ASN A 12 3.99 -6.13 -20.97
N GLU A 13 4.20 -5.95 -22.28
CA GLU A 13 3.13 -5.73 -23.26
C GLU A 13 2.22 -6.96 -23.39
N GLN A 14 2.80 -8.16 -23.42
CA GLN A 14 2.05 -9.42 -23.43
C GLN A 14 1.23 -9.62 -22.14
N LEU A 15 1.82 -9.35 -20.98
CA LEU A 15 1.11 -9.39 -19.70
C LEU A 15 -0.05 -8.40 -19.69
N SER A 16 0.19 -7.17 -20.13
CA SER A 16 -0.85 -6.13 -20.23
C SER A 16 -1.99 -6.55 -21.15
N ALA A 17 -1.67 -7.11 -22.33
CA ALA A 17 -2.68 -7.62 -23.28
C ALA A 17 -3.46 -8.81 -22.70
N SER A 18 -2.79 -9.75 -22.03
CA SER A 18 -3.45 -10.89 -21.38
C SER A 18 -4.41 -10.46 -20.28
N LEU A 19 -4.01 -9.47 -19.46
CA LEU A 19 -4.84 -8.90 -18.40
C LEU A 19 -6.06 -8.16 -18.97
N GLN A 20 -5.93 -7.51 -20.13
CA GLN A 20 -7.06 -6.90 -20.84
C GLN A 20 -8.04 -7.93 -21.42
N GLN A 21 -7.52 -9.06 -21.92
CA GLN A 21 -8.35 -10.14 -22.48
C GLN A 21 -9.09 -10.94 -21.40
N HIS A 22 -8.55 -10.99 -20.17
CA HIS A 22 -9.13 -11.74 -19.06
C HIS A 22 -9.38 -10.83 -17.83
N PRO A 23 -10.25 -9.82 -17.94
CA PRO A 23 -10.44 -8.80 -16.91
C PRO A 23 -11.05 -9.34 -15.60
N ARG A 24 -11.55 -10.57 -15.59
CA ARG A 24 -12.08 -11.23 -14.38
C ARG A 24 -11.09 -12.18 -13.73
N GLN A 25 -9.92 -12.41 -14.34
CA GLN A 25 -8.98 -13.42 -13.86
C GLN A 25 -8.52 -13.16 -12.42
N TRP A 26 -8.33 -11.90 -12.04
CA TRP A 26 -8.00 -11.53 -10.66
C TRP A 26 -9.12 -11.79 -9.67
N GLN A 27 -10.34 -11.41 -10.04
CA GLN A 27 -11.53 -11.68 -9.23
C GLN A 27 -11.72 -13.19 -9.05
N GLU A 28 -11.54 -13.98 -10.09
CA GLU A 28 -11.65 -15.44 -10.07
C GLU A 28 -10.53 -16.10 -9.24
N ASN A 29 -9.29 -15.59 -9.34
CA ASN A 29 -8.17 -16.05 -8.52
C ASN A 29 -8.43 -15.78 -7.03
N LEU A 30 -8.85 -14.55 -6.70
CA LEU A 30 -9.15 -14.16 -5.32
C LEU A 30 -10.35 -14.96 -4.77
N SER A 31 -11.41 -15.14 -5.57
CA SER A 31 -12.58 -15.94 -5.19
C SER A 31 -12.21 -17.38 -4.89
N ARG A 32 -11.32 -17.99 -5.70
CA ARG A 32 -10.80 -19.33 -5.43
C ARG A 32 -9.96 -19.40 -4.17
N LEU A 33 -9.14 -18.38 -3.90
CA LEU A 33 -8.35 -18.29 -2.68
C LEU A 33 -9.25 -18.22 -1.44
N LEU A 34 -10.30 -17.41 -1.50
CA LEU A 34 -11.31 -17.26 -0.44
C LEU A 34 -12.11 -18.56 -0.22
N ALA A 35 -12.53 -19.23 -1.31
CA ALA A 35 -13.33 -20.45 -1.23
C ALA A 35 -12.60 -21.64 -0.58
N ASN A 36 -11.27 -21.67 -0.65
CA ASN A 36 -10.45 -22.72 -0.03
C ASN A 36 -10.13 -22.45 1.46
N ALA A 37 -10.62 -21.33 2.01
CA ALA A 37 -10.64 -20.89 3.41
C ALA A 37 -9.52 -21.41 4.34
N SER A 38 -8.50 -20.58 4.55
CA SER A 38 -7.61 -20.62 5.73
C SER A 38 -7.02 -19.26 6.11
N TYR A 39 -7.46 -18.16 5.48
CA TYR A 39 -6.87 -16.83 5.65
C TYR A 39 -7.88 -15.84 6.22
N ARG A 40 -7.52 -15.17 7.31
CA ARG A 40 -8.30 -14.05 7.87
C ARG A 40 -8.04 -12.73 7.13
N TRP A 41 -6.86 -12.59 6.53
CA TRP A 41 -6.41 -11.40 5.83
C TRP A 41 -5.79 -11.77 4.50
N ILE A 42 -6.08 -10.99 3.47
CA ILE A 42 -5.41 -11.05 2.18
C ILE A 42 -4.92 -9.64 1.88
N LEU A 43 -3.60 -9.45 1.81
CA LEU A 43 -3.00 -8.18 1.45
C LEU A 43 -2.72 -8.18 -0.05
N LEU A 44 -3.27 -7.19 -0.75
CA LEU A 44 -3.01 -6.97 -2.17
C LEU A 44 -1.98 -5.86 -2.31
N ASP A 45 -0.76 -6.21 -2.74
CA ASP A 45 0.25 -5.22 -3.14
C ASP A 45 -0.05 -4.77 -4.58
N ILE A 46 -0.62 -3.57 -4.71
CA ILE A 46 -1.14 -3.05 -5.98
C ILE A 46 -0.19 -1.96 -6.48
N PRO A 47 0.27 -2.03 -7.74
CA PRO A 47 1.14 -1.00 -8.31
C PRO A 47 0.42 0.35 -8.36
N ALA A 48 1.18 1.40 -8.10
CA ALA A 48 0.70 2.78 -8.20
C ALA A 48 0.22 3.12 -9.62
N GLY A 49 -0.71 4.08 -9.71
CA GLY A 49 -1.24 4.59 -10.98
C GLY A 49 -2.69 4.19 -11.21
N ASP A 50 -3.17 4.40 -12.45
CA ASP A 50 -4.57 4.23 -12.83
C ASP A 50 -4.70 3.30 -14.05
N SER A 51 -3.99 2.17 -14.02
CA SER A 51 -4.12 1.15 -15.06
C SER A 51 -5.45 0.40 -14.91
N ALA A 52 -5.92 -0.26 -15.98
CA ALA A 52 -7.10 -1.12 -15.90
C ALA A 52 -6.94 -2.23 -14.85
N PHE A 53 -5.72 -2.76 -14.74
CA PHE A 53 -5.33 -3.72 -13.72
C PHE A 53 -5.46 -3.14 -12.31
N THR A 54 -4.87 -1.96 -12.07
CA THR A 54 -4.90 -1.28 -10.77
C THR A 54 -6.34 -1.02 -10.32
N ARG A 55 -7.19 -0.52 -11.22
CA ARG A 55 -8.62 -0.30 -10.91
C ARG A 55 -9.36 -1.59 -10.58
N GLN A 56 -9.11 -2.68 -11.31
CA GLN A 56 -9.73 -3.98 -11.03
C GLN A 56 -9.28 -4.51 -9.67
N ALA A 57 -7.99 -4.45 -9.35
CA ALA A 57 -7.47 -4.92 -8.07
C ALA A 57 -8.02 -4.09 -6.89
N LEU A 58 -8.07 -2.76 -7.04
CA LEU A 58 -8.64 -1.87 -6.02
C LEU A 58 -10.13 -2.13 -5.79
N ALA A 59 -10.89 -2.46 -6.84
CA ALA A 59 -12.31 -2.78 -6.73
C ALA A 59 -12.59 -4.10 -5.99
N LEU A 60 -11.57 -4.95 -5.76
CA LEU A 60 -11.69 -6.19 -4.99
C LEU A 60 -11.37 -6.01 -3.51
N ALA A 61 -10.76 -4.90 -3.11
CA ALA A 61 -10.32 -4.69 -1.74
C ALA A 61 -11.47 -4.14 -0.88
N ASP A 62 -11.72 -4.77 0.27
CA ASP A 62 -12.68 -4.27 1.26
C ASP A 62 -12.22 -2.93 1.86
N GLN A 63 -10.90 -2.76 1.99
CA GLN A 63 -10.26 -1.56 2.52
C GLN A 63 -9.00 -1.25 1.71
N THR A 64 -8.78 0.04 1.42
CA THR A 64 -7.60 0.49 0.66
C THR A 64 -6.75 1.44 1.50
N LEU A 65 -5.47 1.11 1.65
CA LEU A 65 -4.45 2.00 2.21
C LEU A 65 -3.59 2.58 1.08
N ILE A 66 -3.56 3.90 0.96
CA ILE A 66 -2.74 4.62 -0.01
C ILE A 66 -1.51 5.15 0.71
N LEU A 67 -0.35 4.63 0.34
CA LEU A 67 0.93 5.09 0.86
C LEU A 67 1.32 6.42 0.21
N ILE A 68 1.53 7.45 1.02
CA ILE A 68 1.93 8.78 0.57
C ILE A 68 3.24 9.21 1.22
N HIS A 69 4.03 9.97 0.47
CA HIS A 69 5.24 10.61 0.98
C HIS A 69 5.01 12.10 1.05
N ALA A 70 5.42 12.77 2.12
CA ALA A 70 5.28 14.22 2.27
C ALA A 70 6.24 14.99 1.34
N ASP A 71 6.01 14.93 0.03
CA ASP A 71 6.78 15.66 -0.97
C ASP A 71 5.87 16.33 -2.01
N ALA A 72 6.43 17.29 -2.75
CA ALA A 72 5.69 18.06 -3.75
C ALA A 72 5.15 17.19 -4.90
N SER A 73 5.87 16.15 -5.30
CA SER A 73 5.42 15.26 -6.38
C SER A 73 4.20 14.44 -5.96
N CYS A 74 4.19 13.96 -4.72
CA CYS A 74 3.04 13.26 -4.15
C CYS A 74 1.85 14.22 -4.01
N HIS A 75 2.08 15.45 -3.53
CA HIS A 75 1.03 16.46 -3.44
C HIS A 75 0.35 16.71 -4.79
N ILE A 76 1.14 16.91 -5.85
CA ILE A 76 0.61 17.11 -7.19
C ILE A 76 -0.21 15.90 -7.65
N ARG A 77 0.31 14.67 -7.45
CA ARG A 77 -0.39 13.44 -7.86
C ARG A 77 -1.71 13.22 -7.13
N LEU A 78 -1.79 13.56 -5.85
CA LEU A 78 -3.04 13.47 -5.08
C LEU A 78 -4.18 14.30 -5.69
N HIS A 79 -3.86 15.39 -6.38
CA HIS A 79 -4.84 16.24 -7.06
C HIS A 79 -5.07 15.91 -8.54
N GLN A 80 -4.27 15.02 -9.12
CA GLN A 80 -4.35 14.67 -10.55
C GLN A 80 -4.87 13.25 -10.80
N GLN A 81 -4.80 12.36 -9.81
CA GLN A 81 -5.22 10.98 -9.96
C GLN A 81 -6.63 10.74 -9.44
N ASN A 82 -7.34 9.80 -10.07
CA ASN A 82 -8.58 9.27 -9.53
C ASN A 82 -8.24 8.38 -8.34
N LEU A 83 -8.56 8.86 -7.14
CA LEU A 83 -8.38 8.10 -5.91
C LEU A 83 -9.64 7.25 -5.63
N PRO A 84 -9.50 6.04 -5.08
CA PRO A 84 -10.63 5.24 -4.61
C PRO A 84 -11.48 6.03 -3.61
N ALA A 85 -12.81 5.92 -3.72
CA ALA A 85 -13.74 6.67 -2.88
C ALA A 85 -13.64 6.31 -1.38
N SER A 86 -13.31 5.06 -1.08
CA SER A 86 -13.14 4.54 0.29
C SER A 86 -11.69 4.13 0.50
N CYS A 87 -10.83 5.09 0.79
CA CYS A 87 -9.43 4.85 1.10
C CYS A 87 -8.96 5.61 2.34
N HIS A 88 -7.86 5.13 2.90
CA HIS A 88 -7.13 5.74 3.99
C HIS A 88 -5.74 6.12 3.51
N PHE A 89 -5.27 7.31 3.88
CA PHE A 89 -3.92 7.76 3.53
C PHE A 89 -2.97 7.45 4.67
N LEU A 90 -1.86 6.78 4.37
CA LEU A 90 -0.79 6.51 5.32
C LEU A 90 0.47 7.24 4.88
N LEU A 91 0.91 8.17 5.71
CA LEU A 91 2.18 8.86 5.53
C LEU A 91 3.34 7.90 5.82
N ASN A 92 4.20 7.71 4.83
CA ASN A 92 5.35 6.83 4.86
C ASN A 92 6.66 7.62 4.72
N GLN A 93 7.76 7.05 5.21
CA GLN A 93 9.10 7.65 5.22
C GLN A 93 9.12 9.09 5.76
N PHE A 94 8.31 9.36 6.78
CA PHE A 94 8.22 10.69 7.37
C PHE A 94 9.48 11.04 8.17
N SER A 95 9.96 12.26 8.02
CA SER A 95 11.12 12.79 8.73
C SER A 95 10.75 14.07 9.47
N ALA A 96 10.67 13.96 10.81
CA ALA A 96 10.35 15.10 11.68
C ALA A 96 11.39 16.23 11.62
N SER A 97 12.59 15.99 11.07
CA SER A 97 13.60 17.03 10.86
C SER A 97 13.35 17.88 9.60
N SER A 98 12.45 17.46 8.72
CA SER A 98 12.16 18.16 7.46
C SER A 98 10.97 19.11 7.61
N ARG A 99 11.24 20.42 7.56
CA ARG A 99 10.19 21.46 7.58
C ARG A 99 9.18 21.28 6.45
N LEU A 100 9.65 20.99 5.23
CA LEU A 100 8.77 20.77 4.09
C LEU A 100 7.78 19.62 4.36
N GLN A 101 8.24 18.53 4.97
CA GLN A 101 7.36 17.40 5.29
C GLN A 101 6.35 17.77 6.38
N GLN A 102 6.78 18.52 7.40
CA GLN A 102 5.91 19.02 8.45
C GLN A 102 4.81 19.94 7.89
N ASP A 103 5.18 20.87 7.00
CA ASP A 103 4.26 21.80 6.37
C ASP A 103 3.23 21.07 5.50
N LEU A 104 3.68 20.10 4.68
CA LEU A 104 2.78 19.27 3.87
C LEU A 104 1.86 18.40 4.72
N HIS A 105 2.38 17.83 5.82
CA HIS A 105 1.55 17.08 6.75
C HIS A 105 0.45 17.96 7.37
N GLN A 106 0.77 19.17 7.83
CA GLN A 106 -0.23 20.10 8.37
C GLN A 106 -1.27 20.50 7.33
N LEU A 107 -0.85 20.72 6.08
CA LEU A 107 -1.76 20.98 4.98
C LEU A 107 -2.69 19.78 4.72
N TRP A 108 -2.16 18.56 4.75
CA TRP A 108 -2.93 17.34 4.47
C TRP A 108 -3.89 16.96 5.59
N LEU A 109 -3.58 17.26 6.84
CA LEU A 109 -4.55 17.15 7.94
C LEU A 109 -5.83 17.96 7.69
N GLN A 110 -5.73 19.06 6.93
CA GLN A 110 -6.86 19.95 6.62
C GLN A 110 -7.54 19.62 5.29
N SER A 111 -6.85 18.94 4.37
CA SER A 111 -7.29 18.78 2.97
C SER A 111 -7.56 17.34 2.55
N LEU A 112 -6.93 16.34 3.19
CA LEU A 112 -7.19 14.93 2.93
C LEU A 112 -8.16 14.37 3.96
N ASN A 113 -9.29 13.88 3.47
CA ASN A 113 -10.19 13.06 4.28
C ASN A 113 -9.50 11.71 4.57
N SER A 114 -9.72 11.14 5.75
CA SER A 114 -9.21 9.81 6.11
C SER A 114 -7.68 9.66 6.11
N LEU A 115 -6.93 10.76 6.33
CA LEU A 115 -5.52 10.67 6.69
C LEU A 115 -5.39 9.99 8.05
N LEU A 116 -4.61 8.91 8.11
CA LEU A 116 -4.41 8.19 9.36
C LEU A 116 -3.58 9.02 10.35
N PRO A 117 -3.87 8.93 11.66
CA PRO A 117 -3.06 9.58 12.70
C PRO A 117 -1.74 8.83 12.97
N ILE A 118 -1.44 7.81 12.17
CA ILE A 118 -0.24 6.96 12.25
C ILE A 118 0.65 7.34 11.07
N PHE A 119 1.94 7.48 11.34
CA PHE A 119 2.98 7.73 10.35
C PHE A 119 3.99 6.60 10.45
N ILE A 120 4.58 6.22 9.33
CA ILE A 120 5.79 5.40 9.35
C ILE A 120 6.97 6.36 9.14
N HIS A 121 7.80 6.49 10.17
CA HIS A 121 8.99 7.31 10.07
C HIS A 121 10.03 6.68 9.15
N ARG A 122 10.83 7.54 8.53
CA ARG A 122 12.04 7.10 7.85
C ARG A 122 13.00 6.51 8.88
N ASP A 123 13.25 5.22 8.76
CA ASP A 123 14.07 4.44 9.67
C ASP A 123 15.07 3.58 8.87
N GLU A 124 16.33 3.56 9.30
CA GLU A 124 17.39 2.77 8.66
C GLU A 124 17.14 1.27 8.85
N ALA A 125 16.54 0.87 9.98
CA ALA A 125 16.19 -0.52 10.26
C ALA A 125 15.29 -1.13 9.17
N MET A 126 14.43 -0.33 8.53
CA MET A 126 13.59 -0.79 7.41
C MET A 126 14.43 -1.15 6.18
N ALA A 127 15.41 -0.31 5.84
CA ALA A 127 16.28 -0.54 4.69
C ALA A 127 17.22 -1.73 4.94
N GLU A 128 17.74 -1.86 6.16
CA GLU A 128 18.58 -2.98 6.57
C GLU A 128 17.81 -4.30 6.58
N ALA A 129 16.59 -4.33 7.13
CA ALA A 129 15.73 -5.51 7.14
C ALA A 129 15.43 -5.98 5.70
N LEU A 130 15.16 -5.05 4.78
CA LEU A 130 14.97 -5.35 3.37
C LEU A 130 16.24 -5.95 2.73
N ALA A 131 17.42 -5.37 3.02
CA ALA A 131 18.69 -5.89 2.52
C ALA A 131 18.99 -7.30 3.07
N ALA A 132 18.65 -7.56 4.33
CA ALA A 132 18.73 -8.86 4.97
C ALA A 132 17.63 -9.85 4.51
N LYS A 133 16.62 -9.38 3.76
CA LYS A 133 15.42 -10.13 3.36
C LYS A 133 14.66 -10.72 4.55
N GLN A 134 14.58 -9.95 5.63
CA GLN A 134 13.85 -10.33 6.84
C GLN A 134 12.72 -9.35 7.11
N PRO A 135 11.60 -9.80 7.71
CA PRO A 135 10.59 -8.89 8.23
C PRO A 135 11.20 -7.93 9.25
N LEU A 136 10.79 -6.66 9.22
CA LEU A 136 11.32 -5.64 10.15
C LEU A 136 11.17 -6.06 11.62
N GLY A 137 10.02 -6.64 11.99
CA GLY A 137 9.77 -7.09 13.36
C GLY A 137 10.70 -8.22 13.82
N GLU A 138 11.30 -8.98 12.91
CA GLU A 138 12.31 -9.99 13.25
C GLU A 138 13.72 -9.40 13.26
N TYR A 139 14.03 -8.53 12.30
CA TYR A 139 15.35 -7.93 12.16
C TYR A 139 15.64 -6.90 13.27
N SER A 140 14.70 -6.00 13.55
CA SER A 140 14.84 -4.93 14.54
C SER A 140 13.49 -4.59 15.18
N ALA A 141 13.03 -5.48 16.07
CA ALA A 141 11.75 -5.38 16.77
C ALA A 141 11.59 -4.10 17.62
N GLN A 142 12.70 -3.48 18.01
CA GLN A 142 12.75 -2.27 18.85
C GLN A 142 12.95 -0.98 18.05
N SER A 143 12.96 -1.07 16.71
CA SER A 143 13.02 0.12 15.85
C SER A 143 11.71 0.91 15.92
N LEU A 144 11.79 2.22 15.67
CA LEU A 144 10.62 3.09 15.65
C LEU A 144 9.62 2.61 14.60
N ALA A 145 10.12 2.28 13.40
CA ALA A 145 9.26 1.78 12.33
C ALA A 145 8.59 0.43 12.69
N ALA A 146 9.22 -0.44 13.50
CA ALA A 146 8.59 -1.68 13.95
C ALA A 146 7.40 -1.41 14.89
N GLU A 147 7.55 -0.48 15.85
CA GLU A 147 6.46 -0.07 16.75
C GLU A 147 5.29 0.56 15.99
N GLU A 148 5.60 1.38 14.98
CA GLU A 148 4.60 2.04 14.15
C GLU A 148 3.87 1.06 13.23
N MET A 149 4.58 0.07 12.68
CA MET A 149 3.96 -1.02 11.93
C MET A 149 3.02 -1.86 12.80
N MET A 150 3.37 -2.11 14.07
CA MET A 150 2.46 -2.76 15.02
C MET A 150 1.24 -1.91 15.34
N THR A 151 1.43 -0.59 15.48
CA THR A 151 0.33 0.35 15.69
C THR A 151 -0.62 0.38 14.49
N LEU A 152 -0.09 0.38 13.26
CA LEU A 152 -0.86 0.27 12.03
C LEU A 152 -1.61 -1.07 11.95
N ALA A 153 -0.96 -2.18 12.28
CA ALA A 153 -1.59 -3.50 12.28
C ALA A 153 -2.79 -3.55 13.25
N ASN A 154 -2.65 -2.97 14.45
CA ASN A 154 -3.74 -2.85 15.41
C ASN A 154 -4.87 -1.95 14.89
N TRP A 155 -4.54 -0.84 14.24
CA TRP A 155 -5.53 0.00 13.60
C TRP A 155 -6.32 -0.77 12.52
N CYS A 156 -5.64 -1.56 11.68
CA CYS A 156 -6.30 -2.42 10.70
C CYS A 156 -7.20 -3.46 11.37
N LEU A 157 -6.75 -4.10 12.45
CA LEU A 157 -7.57 -5.08 13.19
C LEU A 157 -8.88 -4.47 13.72
N ILE A 158 -8.87 -3.20 14.14
CA ILE A 158 -10.06 -2.51 14.64
C ILE A 158 -10.95 -2.06 13.47
N ASN A 159 -10.38 -1.45 12.44
CA ASN A 159 -11.17 -0.72 11.43
C ASN A 159 -11.50 -1.55 10.18
N ALA A 160 -10.72 -2.59 9.89
CA ALA A 160 -10.89 -3.41 8.69
C ALA A 160 -11.37 -4.84 8.99
N ALA A 161 -11.25 -5.32 10.24
CA ALA A 161 -11.74 -6.66 10.61
C ALA A 161 -13.24 -6.71 10.94
N GLU A 162 -13.88 -5.57 11.21
CA GLU A 162 -15.30 -5.50 11.60
C GLU A 162 -16.27 -5.51 10.41
N SER A 163 -15.79 -5.53 9.16
CA SER A 163 -16.65 -5.60 7.96
C SER A 163 -17.24 -7.01 7.69
N GLY A 164 -17.16 -7.92 8.67
CA GLY A 164 -17.61 -9.31 8.55
C GLY A 164 -18.41 -9.78 9.76
N LEU A 165 -19.57 -9.15 10.01
CA LEU A 165 -20.71 -9.73 10.73
C LEU A 165 -22.01 -9.39 10.00
#